data_AF-A0A0F9VHU8-F1
#
_entry.id   AF-A0A0F9VHU8-F1
#
_cell.length_a   1.000
_cell.length_b   1.000
_cell.length_c   1.000
_cell.angle_alpha   90.00
_cell.angle_beta   90.00
_cell.angle_gamma   90.00
#
_symmetry.space_group_name_H-M   'P 1'
#
loop_
_entity.id
_entity.type
_entity.pdbx_description
1 polymer ?
#
loop_
_entity_poly.entity_id
_entity_poly.type
_entity_poly.pdbx_seq_one_letter_code
_entity_poly.pdbx_strand_id
1 'polypeptide(L)'
;MNTTHTRKMPKHLAKKKKSRVSPSITTLPKFVDYESLTNGDTFLYNGGLWMRCELYDQEAINIDNGNIESCMCEAMVEPVDISITWKKK
;
A
#
# COMPACT_ATOMS: atom_id res chain seq x y z
N MET A 1 -31.53 -30.61 -38.24
CA MET A 1 -30.62 -31.30 -37.30
C MET A 1 -29.25 -30.64 -37.38
N ASN A 2 -28.73 -30.24 -36.21
CA ASN A 2 -27.38 -29.84 -35.78
C ASN A 2 -26.36 -29.22 -36.76
N THR A 3 -25.99 -27.96 -36.49
CA THR A 3 -24.60 -27.48 -36.62
C THR A 3 -24.15 -26.86 -35.30
N THR A 4 -23.52 -27.66 -34.45
CA THR A 4 -22.91 -27.18 -33.21
C THR A 4 -21.56 -26.53 -33.54
N HIS A 5 -21.54 -25.20 -33.67
CA HIS A 5 -20.30 -24.44 -33.73
C HIS A 5 -19.67 -24.37 -32.34
N THR A 6 -18.69 -25.24 -32.04
CA THR A 6 -17.83 -25.08 -30.87
C THR A 6 -16.91 -23.89 -31.08
N ARG A 7 -17.27 -22.74 -30.49
CA ARG A 7 -16.43 -21.53 -30.46
C ARG A 7 -15.27 -21.80 -29.51
N LYS A 8 -14.09 -22.13 -30.05
CA LYS A 8 -12.84 -22.19 -29.26
C LYS A 8 -12.56 -20.80 -28.69
N MET A 9 -12.52 -20.68 -27.36
CA MET A 9 -12.01 -19.45 -26.74
C MET A 9 -10.53 -19.29 -27.11
N PRO A 10 -10.09 -18.13 -27.63
CA PRO A 10 -8.67 -17.89 -27.84
C PRO A 10 -7.95 -17.85 -26.48
N LYS A 11 -7.17 -18.89 -26.19
CA LYS A 11 -6.15 -18.88 -25.13
C LYS A 11 -5.00 -17.99 -25.56
N HIS A 12 -5.18 -16.67 -25.45
CA HIS A 12 -4.07 -15.75 -25.32
C HIS A 12 -4.29 -14.90 -24.07
N LEU A 13 -3.98 -15.52 -22.93
CA LEU A 13 -3.43 -14.79 -21.78
C LEU A 13 -2.11 -14.16 -22.24
N ALA A 14 -2.21 -13.03 -22.93
CA ALA A 14 -1.08 -12.14 -23.10
C ALA A 14 -0.75 -11.65 -21.69
N LYS A 15 0.30 -12.26 -21.11
CA LYS A 15 0.95 -11.80 -19.89
C LYS A 15 1.22 -10.31 -20.06
N LYS A 16 0.37 -9.45 -19.49
CA LYS A 16 0.67 -8.02 -19.36
C LYS A 16 1.99 -7.98 -18.59
N LYS A 17 3.08 -7.56 -19.24
CA LYS A 17 4.33 -7.21 -18.56
C LYS A 17 3.94 -6.22 -17.48
N LYS A 18 3.94 -6.63 -16.21
CA LYS A 18 3.77 -5.72 -15.07
C LYS A 18 4.80 -4.61 -15.27
N SER A 19 4.36 -3.36 -15.38
CA SER A 19 5.28 -2.25 -15.26
C SER A 19 5.85 -2.36 -13.86
N ARG A 20 7.18 -2.47 -13.73
CA ARG A 20 7.82 -2.57 -12.42
C ARG A 20 7.76 -1.19 -11.78
N VAL A 21 6.66 -0.94 -11.08
CA VAL A 21 6.55 0.19 -10.16
C VAL A 21 7.53 -0.09 -9.03
N SER A 22 8.50 0.78 -8.82
CA SER A 22 9.40 0.70 -7.67
C SER A 22 9.09 1.92 -6.80
N PRO A 23 8.48 1.74 -5.62
CA PRO A 23 8.33 2.84 -4.67
C PRO A 23 9.71 3.25 -4.15
N SER A 24 9.94 4.54 -3.94
CA SER A 24 11.07 5.04 -3.17
C SER A 24 10.56 5.57 -1.83
N ILE A 25 11.18 5.12 -0.75
CA ILE A 25 10.86 5.51 0.64
C ILE A 25 11.98 6.43 1.12
N THR A 26 11.64 7.63 1.57
CA THR A 26 12.57 8.56 2.22
C THR A 26 12.11 8.78 3.65
N THR A 27 12.97 8.50 4.63
CA THR A 27 12.64 8.79 6.03
C THR A 27 12.85 10.26 6.34
N LEU A 28 11.91 10.86 7.08
CA LEU A 28 12.06 12.23 7.56
C LEU A 28 12.88 12.25 8.86
N PRO A 29 13.74 13.25 9.07
CA PRO A 29 14.80 13.21 10.10
C PRO A 29 14.31 13.35 11.55
N LYS A 30 13.01 13.26 11.82
CA LYS A 30 12.45 13.50 13.16
C LYS A 30 11.28 12.58 13.45
N PHE A 31 11.37 11.87 14.57
CA PHE A 31 10.24 11.15 15.16
C PHE A 31 9.15 12.12 15.57
N VAL A 32 7.90 11.77 15.26
CA VAL A 32 6.71 12.55 15.60
C VAL A 32 5.76 11.71 16.43
N ASP A 33 4.89 12.36 17.20
CA ASP A 33 3.81 11.67 17.90
C ASP A 33 2.80 11.15 16.88
N TYR A 34 2.33 9.91 17.03
CA TYR A 34 1.35 9.32 16.13
C TYR A 34 0.12 10.22 15.90
N GLU A 35 -0.35 10.91 16.94
CA GLU A 35 -1.50 11.82 16.87
C GLU A 35 -1.31 12.98 15.89
N SER A 36 -0.06 13.38 15.61
CA SER A 36 0.27 14.45 14.66
C SER A 36 0.16 14.04 13.19
N LEU A 37 0.05 12.75 12.89
CA LEU A 37 -0.16 12.25 11.54
C LEU A 37 -1.58 12.56 11.03
N THR A 38 -1.74 12.59 9.73
CA THR A 38 -3.04 12.74 9.05
C THR A 38 -3.41 11.45 8.32
N ASN A 39 -4.67 11.34 7.90
CA ASN A 39 -5.14 10.18 7.13
C ASN A 39 -4.33 9.99 5.85
N GLY A 40 -3.80 8.79 5.65
CA GLY A 40 -2.95 8.46 4.51
C GLY A 40 -1.47 8.73 4.72
N ASP A 41 -1.06 9.38 5.83
CA ASP A 41 0.36 9.52 6.15
C ASP A 41 0.98 8.16 6.43
N THR A 42 2.17 7.95 5.87
CA THR A 42 2.94 6.72 6.04
C THR A 42 4.08 6.90 7.01
N PHE A 43 4.34 5.89 7.82
CA PHE A 43 5.37 5.92 8.86
C PHE A 43 5.92 4.53 9.13
N LEU A 44 7.11 4.46 9.73
CA LEU A 44 7.71 3.23 10.21
C LEU A 44 7.35 3.02 11.69
N TYR A 45 6.93 1.80 12.01
CA TYR A 45 6.67 1.37 13.37
C TYR A 45 6.95 -0.13 13.50
N ASN A 46 7.68 -0.52 14.56
CA ASN A 46 8.12 -1.90 14.80
C ASN A 46 8.81 -2.56 13.57
N GLY A 47 9.54 -1.77 12.78
CA GLY A 47 10.25 -2.25 11.59
C GLY A 47 9.34 -2.57 10.39
N GLY A 48 8.03 -2.33 10.50
CA GLY A 48 7.07 -2.40 9.40
C GLY A 48 6.69 -1.03 8.87
N LEU A 49 6.15 -1.01 7.66
CA LEU A 49 5.60 0.19 7.05
C LEU A 49 4.09 0.29 7.30
N TRP A 50 3.65 1.42 7.84
CA TRP A 50 2.27 1.66 8.25
C TRP A 50 1.70 2.90 7.58
N MET A 51 0.38 2.95 7.48
CA MET A 51 -0.37 4.09 6.98
C MET A 51 -1.50 4.41 7.95
N ARG A 52 -1.59 5.66 8.42
CA ARG A 52 -2.69 6.09 9.30
C ARG A 52 -4.00 6.09 8.52
N CYS A 53 -5.06 5.57 9.13
CA CYS A 53 -6.38 5.50 8.51
C CYS A 53 -7.44 6.10 9.44
N GLU A 54 -8.37 6.88 8.90
CA GLU A 54 -9.50 7.49 9.65
C GLU A 54 -10.69 6.55 9.86
N LEU A 55 -10.57 5.24 9.57
CA LEU A 55 -11.69 4.31 9.72
C LEU A 55 -12.23 4.32 11.16
N TYR A 56 -11.33 4.40 12.15
CA TYR A 56 -11.62 4.69 13.54
C TYR A 56 -10.47 5.50 14.15
N ASP A 57 -10.76 6.28 15.20
CA ASP A 57 -9.73 7.00 15.94
C ASP A 57 -8.64 6.01 16.38
N GLN A 58 -7.38 6.35 16.08
CA GLN A 58 -6.18 5.60 16.48
C GLN A 58 -5.90 4.28 15.73
N GLU A 59 -6.36 4.16 14.48
CA GLU A 59 -6.04 3.01 13.62
C GLU A 59 -4.98 3.27 12.53
N ALA A 60 -4.12 2.28 12.32
CA ALA A 60 -3.19 2.24 11.20
C ALA A 60 -3.21 0.88 10.49
N ILE A 61 -2.93 0.91 9.19
CA ILE A 61 -2.84 -0.28 8.35
C ILE A 61 -1.37 -0.58 8.08
N ASN A 62 -0.95 -1.80 8.40
CA ASN A 62 0.34 -2.32 8.01
C ASN A 62 0.33 -2.59 6.49
N ILE A 63 1.16 -1.88 5.73
CA ILE A 63 1.19 -1.95 4.26
C ILE A 63 1.77 -3.31 3.78
N ASP A 64 2.60 -3.97 4.59
CA ASP A 64 3.24 -5.23 4.22
C ASP A 64 2.27 -6.42 4.24
N ASN A 65 1.33 -6.44 5.19
CA ASN A 65 0.41 -7.58 5.38
C ASN A 65 -1.09 -7.20 5.30
N GLY A 66 -1.44 -5.91 5.29
CA GLY A 66 -2.82 -5.41 5.23
C GLY A 66 -3.59 -5.47 6.54
N ASN A 67 -2.96 -5.81 7.66
CA ASN A 67 -3.60 -5.84 8.97
C ASN A 67 -3.83 -4.42 9.50
N ILE A 68 -4.96 -4.24 10.18
CA ILE A 68 -5.31 -2.99 10.86
C ILE A 68 -5.05 -3.18 12.36
N GLU A 69 -4.36 -2.23 12.98
CA GLU A 69 -4.15 -2.19 14.43
C GLU A 69 -4.63 -0.84 15.02
N SER A 70 -5.29 -0.91 16.16
CA SER A 70 -5.98 0.22 16.82
C SER A 70 -5.30 0.69 18.12
N CYS A 71 -4.05 0.30 18.37
CA CYS A 71 -3.37 0.49 19.67
C CYS A 71 -2.11 1.37 19.60
N MET A 72 -2.02 2.27 18.63
CA MET A 72 -0.81 3.12 18.43
C MET A 72 -0.77 4.35 19.36
N CYS A 73 -1.63 4.40 20.38
CA CYS A 73 -1.70 5.48 21.34
C CYS A 73 -0.31 5.70 21.98
N GLU A 74 0.16 6.95 21.99
CA GLU A 74 1.44 7.34 22.61
C GLU A 74 2.71 6.83 21.88
N ALA A 75 2.59 6.24 20.69
CA ALA A 75 3.76 5.83 19.91
C ALA A 75 4.46 7.03 19.25
N MET A 76 5.77 7.14 19.45
CA MET A 76 6.64 7.94 18.58
C MET A 76 6.93 7.15 17.32
N VAL A 77 6.68 7.76 16.16
CA VAL A 77 6.80 7.12 14.84
C VAL A 77 7.74 7.90 13.93
N GLU A 78 8.41 7.21 13.02
CA GLU A 78 9.28 7.83 12.01
C GLU A 78 8.47 8.05 10.73
N PRO A 79 8.05 9.28 10.39
CA PRO A 79 7.26 9.52 9.20
C PRO A 79 8.13 9.32 7.95
N VAL A 80 7.52 8.78 6.90
CA VAL A 80 8.21 8.50 5.64
C VAL A 80 7.44 9.06 4.46
N ASP A 81 8.17 9.67 3.54
CA ASP A 81 7.65 10.07 2.25
C ASP A 81 7.79 8.90 1.27
N ILE A 82 6.65 8.38 0.80
CA ILE A 82 6.61 7.38 -0.26
C ILE A 82 6.27 8.07 -1.57
N SER A 83 7.26 8.21 -2.44
CA SER A 83 7.03 8.62 -3.82
C SER A 83 6.87 7.40 -4.71
N ILE A 84 5.64 7.17 -5.19
CA ILE A 84 5.37 6.17 -6.23
C ILE A 84 5.56 6.82 -7.60
N THR A 85 6.77 6.70 -8.15
CA THR A 85 7.03 7.19 -9.51
C THR A 85 6.56 6.16 -10.54
N TRP A 86 5.51 6.49 -11.28
CA TRP A 86 5.10 5.72 -12.45
C TRP A 86 6.06 6.01 -13.61
N LYS A 87 6.98 5.10 -13.90
CA LYS A 87 7.67 5.13 -15.20
C LYS A 87 6.64 4.80 -16.29
N LYS A 88 6.22 5.82 -17.05
CA LYS A 88 5.51 5.62 -18.32
C LYS A 88 6.35 4.67 -19.18
N LYS A 89 5.70 3.63 -19.71
CA LYS A 89 6.28 2.76 -20.74
C LYS A 89 6.19 3.42 -22.10
#